data_AF-A0A958DWQ7-F1
#
_entry.id   AF-A0A958DWQ7-F1
#
_cell.length_a   1.000
_cell.length_b   1.000
_cell.length_c   1.000
_cell.angle_alpha   90.00
_cell.angle_beta   90.00
_cell.angle_gamma   90.00
#
_symmetry.space_group_name_H-M   'P 1'
#
loop_
_entity.id
_entity.type
_entity.pdbx_description
1 polymer ?
#
loop_
_entity_poly.entity_id
_entity_poly.type
_entity_poly.pdbx_seq_one_letter_code
_entity_poly.pdbx_strand_id
1 'polypeptide(L)'
;MLDQIIENIIQKIRKEVVQPGMGDIPLTYIFTRNIPDSIKHFFDQEVELWIREESEKFSASERFDYDVPEVQMLLDKIFDTLKQTATFNLNQFNLLLERAIKLEANFLIRPQKTLSQFLFKDAPVITTIQIYDMLKYFNKFQYYNDALTDYFNLKYLREISQSQFQELIAAIDRQVFTPTPVETAMHTIQNISQFINEGRVQDTDAISTRILYMVFSDRNLTDYASLIEKEIRKGTANINMEDLEQMLKTGRSLADLHKKPEIDVPEKEIPTSVPTVEVEKIVVPEAAETPVPEIEEVEEYEEEYEEEYEEQYETEVQETTGSAADQLASLVGEKMKGDKLEDLNRLIGRWQRKRFVKKLFKKQENQFDEFVVLLNDTPSWKQASHLIDNFFYQQGLNPYAKEALEFSDLVYNRYFPKDISVNKGDDFRY
;
A
#
# COMPACT_ATOMS: atom_id res chain seq x y z
N MET A 1 2.91 -15.07 -21.60
CA MET A 1 1.91 -14.01 -21.89
C MET A 1 2.24 -12.76 -21.10
N LEU A 2 2.28 -12.80 -19.76
CA LEU A 2 2.69 -11.65 -18.94
C LEU A 2 4.10 -11.14 -19.27
N ASP A 3 5.08 -12.03 -19.41
CA ASP A 3 6.46 -11.63 -19.76
C ASP A 3 6.55 -10.90 -21.11
N GLN A 4 5.73 -11.31 -22.09
CA GLN A 4 5.65 -10.65 -23.38
C GLN A 4 5.00 -9.27 -23.28
N ILE A 5 3.98 -9.12 -22.45
CA ILE A 5 3.34 -7.82 -22.18
C ILE A 5 4.36 -6.89 -21.53
N ILE A 6 5.08 -7.36 -20.50
CA ILE A 6 6.15 -6.60 -19.84
C ILE A 6 7.20 -6.15 -20.86
N GLU A 7 7.70 -7.07 -21.68
CA GLU A 7 8.70 -6.73 -22.71
C GLU A 7 8.17 -5.68 -23.70
N ASN A 8 6.91 -5.78 -24.12
CA ASN A 8 6.31 -4.79 -25.00
C ASN A 8 6.23 -3.40 -24.36
N ILE A 9 5.87 -3.32 -23.06
CA ILE A 9 5.84 -2.04 -22.32
C ILE A 9 7.27 -1.47 -22.22
N ILE A 10 8.26 -2.30 -21.89
CA ILE A 10 9.68 -1.89 -21.83
C ILE A 10 10.11 -1.29 -23.16
N GLN A 11 9.85 -1.97 -24.29
CA GLN A 11 10.25 -1.48 -25.61
C GLN A 11 9.51 -0.20 -26.00
N LYS A 12 8.22 -0.08 -25.66
CA LYS A 12 7.42 1.13 -25.90
C LYS A 12 7.99 2.33 -25.15
N ILE A 13 8.26 2.18 -23.85
CA ILE A 13 8.84 3.26 -23.03
C ILE A 13 10.25 3.59 -23.49
N ARG A 14 11.08 2.58 -23.79
CA ARG A 14 12.43 2.80 -24.29
C ARG A 14 12.44 3.64 -25.58
N LYS A 15 11.51 3.36 -26.49
CA LYS A 15 11.35 4.12 -27.75
C LYS A 15 10.89 5.56 -27.50
N GLU A 16 10.06 5.78 -26.49
CA GLU A 16 9.56 7.11 -26.11
C GLU A 16 10.64 7.98 -25.43
N VAL A 17 11.49 7.36 -24.61
CA VAL A 17 12.47 8.08 -23.77
C VAL A 17 13.85 8.19 -24.45
N VAL A 18 14.33 7.14 -25.10
CA VAL A 18 15.72 7.08 -25.59
C VAL A 18 15.84 7.66 -27.00
N GLN A 19 16.51 8.81 -27.11
CA GLN A 19 16.79 9.45 -28.40
C GLN A 19 18.16 9.03 -28.97
N PRO A 20 18.35 9.05 -30.31
CA PRO A 20 19.65 8.79 -30.92
C PRO A 20 20.72 9.78 -30.45
N GLY A 21 21.85 9.27 -29.95
CA GLY A 21 22.97 10.09 -29.46
C GLY A 21 22.84 10.56 -28.00
N MET A 22 21.78 10.16 -27.28
CA MET A 22 21.61 10.46 -25.87
C MET A 22 22.52 9.56 -25.02
N GLY A 23 23.51 10.14 -24.34
CA GLY A 23 24.42 9.42 -23.44
C GLY A 23 23.84 9.23 -22.03
N ASP A 24 23.23 10.30 -21.52
CA ASP A 24 22.62 10.36 -20.19
C ASP A 24 21.19 10.88 -20.30
N ILE A 25 20.32 10.38 -19.42
CA ILE A 25 18.89 10.67 -19.38
C ILE A 25 18.61 11.41 -18.07
N PRO A 26 18.32 12.73 -18.09
CA PRO A 26 17.97 13.47 -16.88
C PRO A 26 16.64 13.00 -16.27
N LEU A 27 16.53 12.99 -14.94
CA LEU A 27 15.25 12.69 -14.25
C LEU A 27 14.14 13.65 -14.67
N THR A 28 14.44 14.95 -14.74
CA THR A 28 13.51 15.99 -15.18
C THR A 28 12.98 15.72 -16.59
N TYR A 29 13.83 15.18 -17.48
CA TYR A 29 13.41 14.80 -18.82
C TYR A 29 12.42 13.64 -18.81
N ILE A 30 12.61 12.63 -17.95
CA ILE A 30 11.69 11.49 -17.78
C ILE A 30 10.29 11.97 -17.41
N PHE A 31 10.17 12.95 -16.50
CA PHE A 31 8.87 13.51 -16.10
C PHE A 31 8.09 14.15 -17.25
N THR A 32 8.79 14.73 -18.23
CA THR A 32 8.17 15.34 -19.42
C THR A 32 7.69 14.33 -20.46
N ARG A 33 8.04 13.05 -20.34
CA ARG A 33 7.68 12.02 -21.33
C ARG A 33 6.27 11.48 -21.09
N ASN A 34 5.63 11.02 -22.16
CA ASN A 34 4.33 10.37 -22.08
C ASN A 34 4.47 8.87 -21.72
N ILE A 35 4.91 8.63 -20.48
CA ILE A 35 5.07 7.30 -19.90
C ILE A 35 4.25 7.20 -18.61
N PRO A 36 3.91 5.99 -18.12
CA PRO A 36 3.06 5.83 -16.93
C PRO A 36 3.66 6.50 -15.69
N ASP A 37 2.81 7.10 -14.86
CA ASP A 37 3.24 7.84 -13.67
C ASP A 37 3.88 6.94 -12.60
N SER A 38 3.48 5.66 -12.54
CA SER A 38 4.15 4.64 -11.72
C SER A 38 5.63 4.48 -12.05
N ILE A 39 5.97 4.54 -13.34
CA ILE A 39 7.36 4.45 -13.80
C ILE A 39 8.12 5.73 -13.47
N LYS A 40 7.51 6.90 -13.72
CA LYS A 40 8.11 8.20 -13.33
C LYS A 40 8.41 8.25 -11.83
N HIS A 41 7.43 7.84 -11.02
CA HIS A 41 7.53 7.77 -9.57
C HIS A 41 8.62 6.81 -9.13
N PHE A 42 8.74 5.65 -9.77
CA PHE A 42 9.83 4.71 -9.47
C PHE A 42 11.21 5.34 -9.67
N PHE A 43 11.43 6.04 -10.79
CA PHE A 43 12.70 6.74 -11.03
C PHE A 43 12.95 7.87 -10.02
N ASP A 44 11.91 8.59 -9.60
CA ASP A 44 12.00 9.58 -8.52
C ASP A 44 12.48 8.94 -7.22
N GLN A 45 11.87 7.81 -6.83
CA GLN A 45 12.23 7.10 -5.60
C GLN A 45 13.64 6.51 -5.63
N GLU A 46 14.16 6.11 -6.79
CA GLU A 46 15.56 5.69 -6.90
C GLU A 46 16.53 6.87 -6.71
N VAL A 47 16.19 8.08 -7.17
CA VAL A 47 17.01 9.27 -6.92
C VAL A 47 16.92 9.71 -5.46
N GLU A 48 15.74 9.65 -4.85
CA GLU A 48 15.55 9.86 -3.41
C GLU A 48 16.41 8.91 -2.58
N LEU A 49 16.51 7.64 -3.00
CA LEU A 49 17.40 6.68 -2.35
C LEU A 49 18.87 7.11 -2.47
N TRP A 50 19.33 7.55 -3.63
CA TRP A 50 20.71 8.04 -3.79
C TRP A 50 20.99 9.27 -2.92
N ILE A 51 20.05 10.21 -2.84
CA ILE A 51 20.16 11.39 -2.00
C ILE A 51 20.28 10.99 -0.53
N ARG A 52 19.48 10.02 -0.08
CA ARG A 52 19.58 9.49 1.29
C ARG A 52 20.93 8.83 1.55
N GLU A 53 21.41 8.00 0.63
CA GLU A 53 22.73 7.36 0.71
C GLU A 53 23.87 8.40 0.77
N GLU A 54 23.75 9.53 0.06
CA GLU A 54 24.69 10.65 0.17
C GLU A 54 24.55 11.39 1.52
N SER A 55 23.34 11.65 1.98
CA SER A 55 23.04 12.31 3.27
C SER A 55 23.59 11.53 4.47
N GLU A 56 23.49 10.20 4.45
CA GLU A 56 24.04 9.33 5.48
C GLU A 56 25.56 9.47 5.61
N LYS A 57 26.29 9.78 4.53
CA LYS A 57 27.75 9.99 4.58
C LYS A 57 28.14 11.24 5.35
N PHE A 58 27.31 12.30 5.31
CA PHE A 58 27.54 13.50 6.12
C PHE A 58 27.25 13.20 7.58
N SER A 59 26.12 12.56 7.87
CA SER A 59 25.69 12.21 9.22
C SER A 59 26.65 11.23 9.93
N ALA A 60 27.38 10.41 9.19
CA ALA A 60 28.34 9.44 9.74
C ALA A 60 29.67 10.07 10.21
N SER A 61 29.97 11.33 9.87
CA SER A 61 31.26 11.95 10.20
C SER A 61 31.24 12.62 11.58
N GLU A 62 31.95 12.03 12.55
CA GLU A 62 32.13 12.60 13.90
C GLU A 62 32.97 13.91 13.95
N ARG A 63 33.54 14.35 12.82
CA ARG A 63 34.46 15.49 12.78
C ARG A 63 33.78 16.85 12.69
N PHE A 64 32.54 16.88 12.24
CA PHE A 64 31.79 18.11 11.98
C PHE A 64 30.40 17.98 12.61
N ASP A 65 29.89 19.09 13.10
CA ASP A 65 28.53 19.19 13.59
C ASP A 65 27.62 19.58 12.42
N TYR A 66 26.95 18.58 11.85
CA TYR A 66 26.02 18.80 10.75
C TYR A 66 24.63 19.21 11.25
N ASP A 67 24.32 19.08 12.54
CA ASP A 67 23.00 19.40 13.10
C ASP A 67 22.77 20.92 13.25
N VAL A 68 23.79 21.72 12.95
CA VAL A 68 23.71 23.18 12.92
C VAL A 68 22.69 23.62 11.85
N PRO A 69 21.66 24.43 12.20
CA PRO A 69 20.59 24.81 11.27
C PRO A 69 21.08 25.42 9.95
N GLU A 70 22.10 26.30 9.99
CA GLU A 70 22.64 26.89 8.77
C GLU A 70 23.32 25.85 7.85
N VAL A 71 23.92 24.81 8.43
CA VAL A 71 24.53 23.70 7.68
C VAL A 71 23.45 22.82 7.06
N GLN A 72 22.40 22.47 7.83
CA GLN A 72 21.25 21.71 7.33
C GLN A 72 20.57 22.41 6.15
N MET A 73 20.28 23.71 6.27
CA MET A 73 19.70 24.49 5.17
C MET A 73 20.54 24.48 3.89
N LEU A 74 21.88 24.47 4.02
CA LEU A 74 22.78 24.40 2.87
C LEU A 74 22.84 22.98 2.29
N LEU A 75 22.82 21.95 3.15
CA LEU A 75 22.75 20.56 2.73
C LEU A 75 21.44 20.27 1.99
N ASP A 76 20.31 20.74 2.49
CA ASP A 76 19.01 20.60 1.83
C ASP A 76 19.04 21.22 0.42
N LYS A 77 19.56 22.45 0.29
CA LYS A 77 19.74 23.08 -1.03
C LYS A 77 20.66 22.30 -1.96
N ILE A 78 21.72 21.68 -1.42
CA ILE A 78 22.60 20.82 -2.21
C ILE A 78 21.83 19.59 -2.68
N PHE A 79 21.09 18.91 -1.80
CA PHE A 79 20.33 17.71 -2.14
C PHE A 79 19.19 17.99 -3.13
N ASP A 80 18.49 19.12 -2.99
CA ASP A 80 17.49 19.57 -3.96
C ASP A 80 18.12 19.78 -5.35
N THR A 81 19.28 20.43 -5.39
CA THR A 81 20.02 20.65 -6.64
C THR A 81 20.49 19.33 -7.24
N LEU A 82 20.95 18.39 -6.42
CA LEU A 82 21.34 17.05 -6.85
C LEU A 82 20.14 16.28 -7.43
N LYS A 83 18.97 16.37 -6.78
CA LYS A 83 17.73 15.77 -7.30
C LYS A 83 17.38 16.31 -8.69
N GLN A 84 17.40 17.62 -8.84
CA GLN A 84 17.04 18.29 -10.10
C GLN A 84 18.04 18.01 -11.24
N THR A 85 19.29 17.73 -10.91
CA THR A 85 20.36 17.46 -11.88
C THR A 85 20.68 15.98 -12.05
N ALA A 86 19.96 15.10 -11.35
CA ALA A 86 20.16 13.66 -11.41
C ALA A 86 19.97 13.12 -12.84
N THR A 87 20.92 12.29 -13.27
CA THR A 87 20.93 11.67 -14.59
C THR A 87 21.17 10.17 -14.50
N PHE A 88 20.64 9.45 -15.48
CA PHE A 88 20.82 8.02 -15.63
C PHE A 88 21.60 7.75 -16.91
N ASN A 89 22.69 7.00 -16.84
CA ASN A 89 23.29 6.48 -18.07
C ASN A 89 22.36 5.45 -18.72
N LEU A 90 22.53 5.20 -20.01
CA LEU A 90 21.63 4.33 -20.77
C LEU A 90 21.49 2.91 -20.17
N ASN A 91 22.57 2.32 -19.65
CA ASN A 91 22.52 0.97 -19.08
C ASN A 91 21.72 0.94 -17.78
N GLN A 92 21.96 1.93 -16.91
CA GLN A 92 21.25 2.10 -15.66
C GLN A 92 19.76 2.37 -15.89
N PHE A 93 19.43 3.24 -16.84
CA PHE A 93 18.05 3.51 -17.22
C PHE A 93 17.33 2.22 -17.65
N ASN A 94 17.92 1.42 -18.54
CA ASN A 94 17.28 0.18 -19.01
C ASN A 94 17.08 -0.82 -17.85
N LEU A 95 18.06 -0.94 -16.95
CA LEU A 95 17.97 -1.84 -15.78
C LEU A 95 16.87 -1.39 -14.82
N LEU A 96 16.80 -0.10 -14.49
CA LEU A 96 15.78 0.46 -13.60
C LEU A 96 14.40 0.39 -14.23
N LEU A 97 14.27 0.64 -15.53
CA LEU A 97 13.02 0.51 -16.26
C LEU A 97 12.47 -0.92 -16.21
N GLU A 98 13.33 -1.92 -16.46
CA GLU A 98 12.94 -3.33 -16.36
C GLU A 98 12.50 -3.69 -14.94
N ARG A 99 13.22 -3.20 -13.92
CA ARG A 99 12.87 -3.40 -12.51
C ARG A 99 11.53 -2.73 -12.16
N ALA A 100 11.31 -1.50 -12.61
CA ALA A 100 10.09 -0.74 -12.35
C ALA A 100 8.85 -1.46 -12.90
N ILE A 101 8.87 -1.84 -14.18
CA ILE A 101 7.73 -2.49 -14.84
C ILE A 101 7.46 -3.87 -14.23
N LYS A 102 8.51 -4.64 -13.93
CA LYS A 102 8.33 -5.93 -13.25
C LYS A 102 7.78 -5.78 -11.85
N LEU A 103 8.25 -4.78 -11.09
CA LEU A 103 7.75 -4.51 -9.75
C LEU A 103 6.27 -4.12 -9.80
N GLU A 104 5.89 -3.21 -10.70
CA GLU A 104 4.51 -2.80 -10.90
C GLU A 104 3.62 -3.97 -11.31
N ALA A 105 4.01 -4.75 -12.32
CA ALA A 105 3.26 -5.92 -12.76
C ALA A 105 3.03 -6.94 -11.62
N ASN A 106 4.10 -7.22 -10.86
CA ASN A 106 4.02 -8.14 -9.73
C ASN A 106 3.14 -7.59 -8.61
N PHE A 107 3.27 -6.30 -8.28
CA PHE A 107 2.47 -5.67 -7.23
C PHE A 107 0.99 -5.60 -7.60
N LEU A 108 0.66 -5.27 -8.84
CA LEU A 108 -0.72 -5.24 -9.33
C LEU A 108 -1.38 -6.62 -9.23
N ILE A 109 -0.68 -7.66 -9.68
CA ILE A 109 -1.23 -9.02 -9.75
C ILE A 109 -1.17 -9.71 -8.38
N ARG A 110 -0.05 -9.60 -7.66
CA ARG A 110 0.25 -10.31 -6.41
C ARG A 110 0.82 -9.35 -5.34
N PRO A 111 0.02 -8.40 -4.82
CA PRO A 111 0.50 -7.40 -3.87
C PRO A 111 1.03 -8.01 -2.57
N GLN A 112 0.36 -9.02 -1.99
CA GLN A 112 0.78 -9.59 -0.70
C GLN A 112 2.16 -10.22 -0.82
N LYS A 113 2.33 -11.06 -1.84
CA LYS A 113 3.62 -11.69 -2.13
C LYS A 113 4.67 -10.66 -2.48
N THR A 114 4.34 -9.67 -3.31
CA THR A 114 5.29 -8.65 -3.76
C THR A 114 5.77 -7.79 -2.60
N LEU A 115 4.87 -7.26 -1.78
CA LEU A 115 5.22 -6.49 -0.59
C LEU A 115 6.06 -7.33 0.37
N SER A 116 5.63 -8.56 0.69
CA SER A 116 6.39 -9.41 1.60
C SER A 116 7.79 -9.74 1.08
N GLN A 117 7.96 -10.02 -0.21
CA GLN A 117 9.28 -10.33 -0.78
C GLN A 117 10.15 -9.08 -0.94
N PHE A 118 9.56 -7.97 -1.37
CA PHE A 118 10.27 -6.71 -1.62
C PHE A 118 10.78 -6.09 -0.31
N LEU A 119 9.95 -6.10 0.72
CA LEU A 119 10.25 -5.50 2.02
C LEU A 119 11.25 -6.33 2.82
N PHE A 120 11.01 -7.64 2.93
CA PHE A 120 11.81 -8.48 3.82
C PHE A 120 13.07 -9.00 3.13
N LYS A 121 13.06 -9.21 1.80
CA LYS A 121 14.13 -9.90 1.07
C LYS A 121 14.45 -11.24 1.77
N ASP A 122 15.55 -11.29 2.52
CA ASP A 122 15.99 -12.44 3.33
C ASP A 122 15.98 -12.16 4.85
N ALA A 123 15.59 -10.96 5.26
CA ALA A 123 15.51 -10.56 6.67
C ALA A 123 14.20 -11.09 7.30
N PRO A 124 14.25 -11.71 8.48
CA PRO A 124 13.05 -12.17 9.17
C PRO A 124 12.23 -11.04 9.81
N VAL A 125 12.87 -9.90 10.08
CA VAL A 125 12.32 -8.72 10.75
C VAL A 125 12.88 -7.46 10.08
N ILE A 126 12.05 -6.43 9.93
CA ILE A 126 12.42 -5.12 9.40
C ILE A 126 11.79 -4.01 10.24
N THR A 127 12.35 -2.80 10.17
CA THR A 127 11.81 -1.65 10.91
C THR A 127 10.61 -1.03 10.19
N THR A 128 9.71 -0.38 10.93
CA THR A 128 8.56 0.33 10.33
C THR A 128 9.00 1.51 9.48
N ILE A 129 10.12 2.17 9.84
CA ILE A 129 10.76 3.21 9.01
C ILE A 129 11.16 2.65 7.64
N GLN A 130 11.83 1.50 7.62
CA GLN A 130 12.19 0.82 6.36
C GLN A 130 10.95 0.46 5.54
N ILE A 131 9.86 0.06 6.18
CA ILE A 131 8.59 -0.21 5.50
C ILE A 131 8.05 1.07 4.87
N TYR A 132 7.95 2.17 5.60
CA TYR A 132 7.47 3.44 5.05
C TYR A 132 8.28 3.88 3.83
N ASP A 133 9.60 3.78 3.91
CA ASP A 133 10.48 4.16 2.80
C ASP A 133 10.29 3.27 1.58
N MET A 134 10.15 1.96 1.77
CA MET A 134 9.94 1.03 0.65
C MET A 134 8.51 1.11 0.09
N LEU A 135 7.51 1.44 0.92
CA LEU A 135 6.14 1.62 0.48
C LEU A 135 6.00 2.81 -0.48
N LYS A 136 6.89 3.80 -0.42
CA LYS A 136 6.94 4.91 -1.38
C LYS A 136 7.08 4.42 -2.82
N TYR A 137 7.64 3.24 -3.09
CA TYR A 137 7.70 2.70 -4.46
C TYR A 137 6.35 2.30 -5.05
N PHE A 138 5.31 2.15 -4.22
CA PHE A 138 4.00 1.64 -4.62
C PHE A 138 2.95 2.76 -4.57
N ASN A 139 2.51 3.23 -5.74
CA ASN A 139 1.49 4.28 -5.87
C ASN A 139 0.07 3.75 -6.14
N LYS A 140 -0.07 2.44 -6.42
CA LYS A 140 -1.38 1.78 -6.58
C LYS A 140 -1.81 1.16 -5.26
N PHE A 141 -3.12 0.95 -5.11
CA PHE A 141 -3.70 0.33 -3.90
C PHE A 141 -3.28 1.06 -2.61
N GLN A 142 -3.50 2.38 -2.58
CA GLN A 142 -3.11 3.25 -1.47
C GLN A 142 -3.63 2.80 -0.10
N TYR A 143 -4.73 2.05 -0.06
CA TYR A 143 -5.25 1.45 1.17
C TYR A 143 -4.23 0.60 1.95
N TYR A 144 -3.20 0.03 1.30
CA TYR A 144 -2.11 -0.62 2.03
C TYR A 144 -1.30 0.39 2.83
N ASN A 145 -0.91 1.51 2.22
CA ASN A 145 -0.11 2.55 2.88
C ASN A 145 -0.90 3.15 4.05
N ASP A 146 -2.15 3.51 3.82
CA ASP A 146 -3.01 4.14 4.84
C ASP A 146 -3.20 3.18 6.03
N ALA A 147 -3.62 1.94 5.77
CA ALA A 147 -3.89 0.97 6.84
C ALA A 147 -2.62 0.51 7.59
N LEU A 148 -1.47 0.38 6.90
CA LEU A 148 -0.20 0.08 7.57
C LEU A 148 0.25 1.26 8.45
N THR A 149 0.10 2.48 7.94
CA THR A 149 0.44 3.70 8.69
C THR A 149 -0.37 3.80 9.96
N ASP A 150 -1.70 3.68 9.84
CA ASP A 150 -2.62 3.71 10.97
C ASP A 150 -2.30 2.62 12.00
N TYR A 151 -2.03 1.40 11.52
CA TYR A 151 -1.74 0.27 12.39
C TYR A 151 -0.42 0.44 13.15
N PHE A 152 0.66 0.87 12.48
CA PHE A 152 1.96 1.08 13.13
C PHE A 152 1.91 2.22 14.14
N ASN A 153 1.20 3.31 13.82
CA ASN A 153 1.01 4.45 14.73
C ASN A 153 0.19 4.04 15.96
N LEU A 154 -0.94 3.36 15.77
CA LEU A 154 -1.81 2.91 16.86
C LEU A 154 -1.11 1.92 17.81
N LYS A 155 -0.16 1.13 17.30
CA LYS A 155 0.57 0.12 18.07
C LYS A 155 1.95 0.54 18.52
N TYR A 156 2.41 1.74 18.15
CA TYR A 156 3.78 2.21 18.35
C TYR A 156 4.85 1.19 17.90
N LEU A 157 4.56 0.45 16.83
CA LEU A 157 5.45 -0.62 16.35
C LEU A 157 6.71 -0.03 15.73
N ARG A 158 7.88 -0.51 16.18
CA ARG A 158 9.18 -0.15 15.62
C ARG A 158 9.69 -1.14 14.58
N GLU A 159 9.30 -2.39 14.73
CA GLU A 159 9.70 -3.50 13.88
C GLU A 159 8.56 -4.50 13.75
N ILE A 160 8.59 -5.28 12.68
CA ILE A 160 7.59 -6.30 12.41
C ILE A 160 8.25 -7.47 11.70
N SER A 161 7.87 -8.69 12.08
CA SER A 161 8.33 -9.92 11.42
C SER A 161 7.58 -10.18 10.11
N GLN A 162 8.18 -10.98 9.22
CA GLN A 162 7.57 -11.31 7.93
C GLN A 162 6.19 -11.98 8.09
N SER A 163 6.04 -12.88 9.06
CA SER A 163 4.75 -13.54 9.34
C SER A 163 3.69 -12.57 9.83
N GLN A 164 4.04 -11.69 10.77
CA GLN A 164 3.10 -10.67 11.27
C GLN A 164 2.68 -9.71 10.15
N PHE A 165 3.62 -9.31 9.29
CA PHE A 165 3.32 -8.46 8.15
C PHE A 165 2.38 -9.15 7.15
N GLN A 166 2.61 -10.43 6.82
CA GLN A 166 1.71 -11.20 5.95
C GLN A 166 0.30 -11.31 6.53
N GLU A 167 0.18 -11.55 7.83
CA GLU A 167 -1.12 -11.58 8.51
C GLU A 167 -1.83 -10.23 8.48
N LEU A 168 -1.08 -9.14 8.67
CA LEU A 168 -1.60 -7.77 8.62
C LEU A 168 -2.11 -7.42 7.22
N ILE A 169 -1.32 -7.68 6.18
CA ILE A 169 -1.72 -7.46 4.78
C ILE A 169 -2.99 -8.27 4.44
N ALA A 170 -3.07 -9.52 4.87
CA ALA A 170 -4.26 -10.33 4.66
C ALA A 170 -5.49 -9.81 5.43
N ALA A 171 -5.28 -9.20 6.60
CA ALA A 171 -6.35 -8.54 7.36
C ALA A 171 -6.84 -7.27 6.65
N ILE A 172 -5.91 -6.47 6.10
CA ILE A 172 -6.21 -5.26 5.30
C ILE A 172 -7.08 -5.63 4.09
N ASP A 173 -6.66 -6.62 3.29
CA ASP A 173 -7.45 -7.07 2.13
C ASP A 173 -8.85 -7.53 2.54
N ARG A 174 -8.96 -8.30 3.64
CA ARG A 174 -10.28 -8.73 4.13
C ARG A 174 -11.15 -7.53 4.46
N GLN A 175 -10.62 -6.52 5.14
CA GLN A 175 -11.38 -5.33 5.52
C GLN A 175 -11.83 -4.54 4.29
N VAL A 176 -10.97 -4.40 3.28
CA VAL A 176 -11.27 -3.65 2.06
C VAL A 176 -12.29 -4.37 1.17
N PHE A 177 -12.22 -5.69 1.07
CA PHE A 177 -13.12 -6.46 0.21
C PHE A 177 -14.46 -6.84 0.88
N THR A 178 -14.55 -6.91 2.20
CA THR A 178 -15.79 -7.36 2.88
C THR A 178 -17.03 -6.49 2.60
N PRO A 179 -16.95 -5.14 2.57
CA PRO A 179 -18.14 -4.30 2.38
C PRO A 179 -18.80 -4.47 1.01
N THR A 180 -17.98 -4.49 -0.06
CA THR A 180 -18.44 -4.56 -1.46
C THR A 180 -17.57 -5.53 -2.28
N PRO A 181 -17.61 -6.86 -2.02
CA PRO A 181 -16.62 -7.82 -2.53
C PRO A 181 -16.49 -7.84 -4.06
N VAL A 182 -17.62 -7.80 -4.77
CA VAL A 182 -17.66 -7.84 -6.23
C VAL A 182 -17.14 -6.52 -6.81
N GLU A 183 -17.61 -5.39 -6.31
CA GLU A 183 -17.25 -4.07 -6.83
C GLU A 183 -15.75 -3.79 -6.63
N THR A 184 -15.24 -4.03 -5.42
CA THR A 184 -13.82 -3.91 -5.11
C THR A 184 -12.96 -4.85 -5.95
N ALA A 185 -13.44 -6.09 -6.20
CA ALA A 185 -12.78 -7.02 -7.12
C ALA A 185 -12.75 -6.49 -8.55
N MET A 186 -13.89 -6.00 -9.08
CA MET A 186 -13.95 -5.47 -10.43
C MET A 186 -13.06 -4.24 -10.61
N HIS A 187 -13.06 -3.29 -9.67
CA HIS A 187 -12.16 -2.15 -9.70
C HIS A 187 -10.67 -2.57 -9.67
N THR A 188 -10.34 -3.56 -8.85
CA THR A 188 -8.99 -4.15 -8.82
C THR A 188 -8.61 -4.73 -10.18
N ILE A 189 -9.50 -5.49 -10.80
CA ILE A 189 -9.28 -6.12 -12.10
C ILE A 189 -9.19 -5.09 -13.23
N GLN A 190 -9.98 -4.02 -13.18
CA GLN A 190 -9.89 -2.90 -14.14
C GLN A 190 -8.51 -2.24 -14.11
N ASN A 191 -7.97 -1.93 -12.93
CA ASN A 191 -6.62 -1.37 -12.79
C ASN A 191 -5.55 -2.30 -13.39
N ILE A 192 -5.67 -3.61 -13.17
CA ILE A 192 -4.77 -4.61 -13.75
C ILE A 192 -4.93 -4.69 -15.27
N SER A 193 -6.16 -4.59 -15.77
CA SER A 193 -6.46 -4.62 -17.20
C SER A 193 -5.86 -3.42 -17.92
N GLN A 194 -5.95 -2.23 -17.34
CA GLN A 194 -5.37 -1.01 -17.87
C GLN A 194 -3.86 -1.19 -18.09
N PHE A 195 -3.14 -1.62 -17.06
CA PHE A 195 -1.71 -1.92 -17.16
C PHE A 195 -1.39 -2.97 -18.23
N ILE A 196 -2.17 -4.06 -18.26
CA ILE A 196 -1.96 -5.12 -19.26
C ILE A 196 -2.16 -4.61 -20.69
N ASN A 197 -3.16 -3.76 -20.91
CA ASN A 197 -3.49 -3.22 -22.22
C ASN A 197 -2.43 -2.23 -22.72
N GLU A 198 -1.72 -1.52 -21.85
CA GLU A 198 -0.59 -0.66 -22.23
C GLU A 198 0.50 -1.39 -23.03
N GLY A 199 0.68 -2.70 -22.77
CA GLY A 199 1.62 -3.58 -23.46
C GLY A 199 1.04 -4.40 -24.61
N ARG A 200 -0.25 -4.23 -24.94
CA ARG A 200 -0.89 -4.91 -26.08
C ARG A 200 -0.86 -4.02 -27.32
N VAL A 201 -0.95 -4.66 -28.49
CA VAL A 201 -1.09 -3.96 -29.78
C VAL A 201 -2.54 -3.49 -29.97
N GLN A 202 -3.50 -4.22 -29.41
CA GLN A 202 -4.93 -3.91 -29.44
C GLN A 202 -5.50 -4.11 -28.04
N ASP A 203 -6.25 -3.11 -27.60
CA ASP A 203 -6.96 -3.18 -26.33
C ASP A 203 -8.03 -4.26 -26.39
N THR A 204 -8.26 -4.89 -25.26
CA THR A 204 -9.33 -5.87 -25.10
C THR A 204 -9.79 -5.90 -23.66
N ASP A 205 -11.09 -6.16 -23.50
CA ASP A 205 -11.71 -6.36 -22.20
C ASP A 205 -11.50 -7.78 -21.66
N ALA A 206 -10.77 -8.63 -22.38
CA ALA A 206 -10.52 -10.02 -21.99
C ALA A 206 -9.22 -10.18 -21.19
N ILE A 207 -9.34 -10.80 -20.02
CA ILE A 207 -8.24 -11.10 -19.11
C ILE A 207 -8.04 -12.61 -19.00
N SER A 208 -6.78 -13.02 -18.95
CA SER A 208 -6.43 -14.43 -18.78
C SER A 208 -6.92 -14.98 -17.45
N THR A 209 -7.57 -16.15 -17.48
CA THR A 209 -7.99 -16.88 -16.28
C THR A 209 -6.84 -17.18 -15.33
N ARG A 210 -5.63 -17.36 -15.86
CA ARG A 210 -4.43 -17.53 -15.03
C ARG A 210 -4.09 -16.28 -14.23
N ILE A 211 -4.24 -15.09 -14.82
CA ILE A 211 -4.00 -13.82 -14.11
C ILE A 211 -5.07 -13.62 -13.05
N LEU A 212 -6.34 -13.82 -13.39
CA LEU A 212 -7.46 -13.72 -12.44
C LEU A 212 -7.26 -14.65 -11.23
N TYR A 213 -6.85 -15.90 -11.49
CA TYR A 213 -6.55 -16.86 -10.41
C TYR A 213 -5.42 -16.36 -9.50
N MET A 214 -4.33 -15.83 -10.07
CA MET A 214 -3.23 -15.27 -9.29
C MET A 214 -3.67 -14.09 -8.41
N VAL A 215 -4.50 -13.19 -8.95
CA VAL A 215 -5.02 -12.01 -8.25
C VAL A 215 -5.86 -12.39 -7.04
N PHE A 216 -6.85 -13.28 -7.24
CA PHE A 216 -7.76 -13.68 -6.18
C PHE A 216 -7.06 -14.58 -5.15
N SER A 217 -6.18 -15.47 -5.60
CA SER A 217 -5.42 -16.34 -4.70
C SER A 217 -4.48 -15.54 -3.80
N ASP A 218 -3.80 -14.53 -4.34
CA ASP A 218 -2.85 -13.73 -3.54
C ASP A 218 -3.56 -12.92 -2.45
N ARG A 219 -4.77 -12.43 -2.72
CA ARG A 219 -5.60 -11.67 -1.77
C ARG A 219 -6.45 -12.54 -0.84
N ASN A 220 -6.25 -13.86 -0.85
CA ASN A 220 -7.03 -14.85 -0.09
C ASN A 220 -8.55 -14.81 -0.37
N LEU A 221 -8.96 -14.42 -1.58
CA LEU A 221 -10.35 -14.45 -2.05
C LEU A 221 -10.67 -15.85 -2.57
N THR A 222 -10.71 -16.82 -1.65
CA THR A 222 -10.74 -18.27 -1.96
C THR A 222 -11.94 -18.67 -2.82
N ASP A 223 -13.10 -18.04 -2.62
CA ASP A 223 -14.31 -18.36 -3.38
C ASP A 223 -14.17 -17.95 -4.84
N TYR A 224 -13.62 -16.76 -5.09
CA TYR A 224 -13.35 -16.25 -6.44
C TYR A 224 -12.22 -17.04 -7.11
N ALA A 225 -11.13 -17.32 -6.39
CA ALA A 225 -10.04 -18.14 -6.91
C ALA A 225 -10.53 -19.54 -7.32
N SER A 226 -11.38 -20.17 -6.50
CA SER A 226 -11.97 -21.48 -6.79
C SER A 226 -12.91 -21.44 -8.00
N LEU A 227 -13.66 -20.35 -8.18
CA LEU A 227 -14.53 -20.15 -9.34
C LEU A 227 -13.71 -20.08 -10.63
N ILE A 228 -12.64 -19.28 -10.63
CA ILE A 228 -11.74 -19.16 -11.79
C ILE A 228 -11.00 -20.48 -12.06
N GLU A 229 -10.58 -21.21 -11.01
CA GLU A 229 -9.92 -22.50 -11.17
C GLU A 229 -10.82 -23.53 -11.90
N LYS A 230 -12.14 -23.53 -11.61
CA LYS A 230 -13.11 -24.37 -12.34
C LYS A 230 -13.15 -24.03 -13.82
N GLU A 231 -13.08 -22.75 -14.19
CA GLU A 231 -13.05 -22.33 -15.59
C GLU A 231 -11.74 -22.69 -16.29
N ILE A 232 -10.60 -22.61 -15.58
CA ILE A 232 -9.31 -23.09 -16.10
C ILE A 232 -9.40 -24.59 -16.43
N ARG A 233 -10.01 -25.40 -15.55
CA ARG A 233 -10.19 -26.85 -15.77
C ARG A 233 -11.11 -27.17 -16.96
N LYS A 234 -12.03 -26.27 -17.30
CA LYS A 234 -12.89 -26.37 -18.50
C LYS A 234 -12.21 -25.91 -19.78
N GLY A 235 -10.97 -25.39 -19.71
CA GLY A 235 -10.22 -24.91 -20.86
C GLY A 235 -10.46 -23.44 -21.21
N THR A 236 -11.17 -22.69 -20.36
CA THR A 236 -11.39 -21.26 -20.57
C THR A 236 -10.07 -20.49 -20.37
N ALA A 237 -9.54 -19.91 -21.45
CA ALA A 237 -8.26 -19.20 -21.41
C ALA A 237 -8.40 -17.74 -20.96
N ASN A 238 -9.46 -17.06 -21.40
CA ASN A 238 -9.73 -15.65 -21.12
C ASN A 238 -11.21 -15.44 -20.80
N ILE A 239 -11.51 -14.42 -20.00
CA ILE A 239 -12.86 -14.00 -19.59
C ILE A 239 -12.95 -12.49 -19.81
N ASN A 240 -14.07 -12.00 -20.38
CA ASN A 240 -14.31 -10.56 -20.52
C ASN A 240 -14.81 -9.95 -19.20
N MET A 241 -14.81 -8.63 -19.09
CA MET A 241 -15.20 -7.95 -17.85
C MET A 241 -16.66 -8.19 -17.45
N GLU A 242 -17.59 -8.19 -18.41
CA GLU A 242 -19.03 -8.37 -18.14
C GLU A 242 -19.32 -9.78 -17.60
N ASP A 243 -18.79 -10.80 -18.27
CA ASP A 243 -18.89 -12.19 -17.87
C ASP A 243 -18.24 -12.42 -16.50
N LEU A 244 -17.08 -11.82 -16.25
CA LEU A 244 -16.41 -11.91 -14.95
C LEU A 244 -17.28 -11.31 -13.85
N GLU A 245 -17.86 -10.14 -14.07
CA GLU A 245 -18.75 -9.50 -13.10
C GLU A 245 -19.95 -10.39 -12.78
N GLN A 246 -20.60 -10.95 -13.80
CA GLN A 246 -21.73 -11.88 -13.63
C GLN A 246 -21.32 -13.15 -12.88
N MET A 247 -20.14 -13.70 -13.18
CA MET A 247 -19.59 -14.85 -12.48
C MET A 247 -19.37 -14.55 -10.99
N LEU A 248 -18.75 -13.41 -10.66
CA LEU A 248 -18.48 -13.03 -9.27
C LEU A 248 -19.77 -12.73 -8.49
N LYS A 249 -20.78 -12.12 -9.13
CA LYS A 249 -22.10 -11.85 -8.53
C LYS A 249 -22.89 -13.11 -8.25
N THR A 250 -22.89 -14.06 -9.19
CA THR A 250 -23.78 -15.23 -9.13
C THR A 250 -23.11 -16.47 -8.53
N GLY A 251 -21.77 -16.49 -8.46
CA GLY A 251 -20.98 -17.67 -8.11
C GLY A 251 -21.10 -18.81 -9.13
N ARG A 252 -21.62 -18.53 -10.33
CA ARG A 252 -21.85 -19.53 -11.39
C ARG A 252 -20.75 -19.51 -12.44
N SER A 253 -20.65 -20.60 -13.18
CA SER A 253 -19.71 -20.69 -14.30
C SER A 253 -20.22 -20.02 -15.56
N LEU A 254 -19.32 -19.70 -16.50
CA LEU A 254 -19.67 -19.17 -17.81
C LEU A 254 -20.68 -20.04 -18.55
N ALA A 255 -20.48 -21.36 -18.51
CA ALA A 255 -21.38 -22.32 -19.14
C ALA A 255 -22.80 -22.27 -18.56
N ASP A 256 -22.95 -21.94 -17.27
CA ASP A 256 -24.25 -21.82 -16.63
C ASP A 256 -24.89 -20.45 -16.85
N LEU A 257 -24.07 -19.41 -17.05
CA LEU A 257 -24.53 -18.06 -17.40
C LEU A 257 -25.04 -17.99 -18.84
N HIS A 258 -24.40 -18.71 -19.76
CA HIS A 258 -24.78 -18.74 -21.18
C HIS A 258 -25.85 -19.77 -21.52
N LYS A 259 -26.32 -20.56 -20.55
CA LYS A 259 -27.55 -21.32 -20.69
C LYS A 259 -28.72 -20.34 -20.73
N LYS A 260 -29.19 -20.00 -21.92
CA LYS A 260 -30.53 -19.44 -22.11
C LYS A 260 -31.53 -20.37 -21.38
N PRO A 261 -32.55 -19.85 -20.67
CA PRO A 261 -33.67 -20.69 -20.32
C PRO A 261 -34.22 -21.26 -21.63
N GLU A 262 -34.30 -22.59 -21.73
CA GLU A 262 -35.15 -23.26 -22.71
C GLU A 262 -36.58 -22.83 -22.39
N ILE A 263 -36.99 -21.69 -22.96
CA ILE A 263 -38.40 -21.41 -23.17
C ILE A 263 -38.76 -22.33 -24.32
N ASP A 264 -39.40 -23.44 -23.97
CA ASP A 264 -40.14 -24.30 -24.88
C ASP A 264 -41.27 -23.45 -25.48
N VAL A 265 -40.92 -22.67 -26.52
CA VAL A 265 -41.90 -21.98 -27.34
C VAL A 265 -42.37 -23.02 -28.34
N PRO A 266 -43.61 -23.51 -28.25
CA PRO A 266 -44.14 -24.41 -29.26
C PRO A 266 -44.10 -23.70 -30.61
N GLU A 267 -43.42 -24.33 -31.56
CA GLU A 267 -43.33 -23.96 -32.97
C GLU A 267 -44.75 -23.69 -33.50
N LYS A 268 -45.10 -22.41 -33.68
CA LYS A 268 -46.17 -22.02 -34.59
C LYS A 268 -45.51 -21.53 -35.86
N GLU A 269 -45.64 -22.36 -36.88
CA GLU A 269 -45.39 -22.03 -38.28
C GLU A 269 -46.10 -20.70 -38.62
N ILE A 270 -45.33 -19.70 -39.04
CA ILE A 270 -45.87 -18.53 -39.76
C ILE A 270 -45.27 -18.56 -41.17
N PRO A 271 -46.09 -18.52 -42.23
CA PRO A 271 -45.63 -18.70 -43.60
C PRO A 271 -44.78 -17.53 -44.10
N THR A 272 -43.80 -17.89 -44.91
CA THR A 272 -42.98 -17.05 -45.75
C THR A 272 -43.83 -16.22 -46.71
N SER A 273 -43.79 -14.89 -46.60
CA SER A 273 -44.08 -14.01 -47.74
C SER A 273 -43.21 -12.76 -47.66
N VAL A 274 -42.26 -12.68 -48.57
CA VAL A 274 -41.47 -11.49 -48.86
C VAL A 274 -42.35 -10.52 -49.66
N PRO A 275 -42.35 -9.22 -49.33
CA PRO A 275 -42.42 -8.21 -50.37
C PRO A 275 -41.21 -7.28 -50.29
N THR A 276 -40.44 -7.31 -51.36
CA THR A 276 -39.56 -6.24 -51.83
C THR A 276 -40.33 -4.93 -51.93
N VAL A 277 -39.83 -3.87 -51.28
CA VAL A 277 -40.19 -2.48 -51.61
C VAL A 277 -38.90 -1.69 -51.80
N GLU A 278 -38.86 -1.02 -52.94
CA GLU A 278 -37.77 -0.23 -53.47
C GLU A 278 -37.55 1.09 -52.72
N VAL A 279 -36.35 1.61 -52.95
CA VAL A 279 -35.70 2.79 -52.38
C VAL A 279 -36.44 4.09 -52.68
N GLU A 280 -36.57 4.97 -51.68
CA GLU A 280 -36.56 6.42 -51.92
C GLU A 280 -35.49 7.11 -51.09
N LYS A 281 -34.60 7.81 -51.82
CA LYS A 281 -33.59 8.72 -51.31
C LYS A 281 -34.29 9.99 -50.82
N ILE A 282 -34.11 10.34 -49.56
CA ILE A 282 -34.37 11.70 -49.09
C ILE A 282 -33.03 12.40 -48.88
N VAL A 283 -32.91 13.53 -49.55
CA VAL A 283 -31.74 14.39 -49.68
C VAL A 283 -32.03 15.66 -48.87
N VAL A 284 -31.12 16.01 -47.95
CA VAL A 284 -30.74 17.38 -47.49
C VAL A 284 -31.77 18.10 -46.56
N PRO A 285 -31.38 18.93 -45.56
CA PRO A 285 -30.16 19.74 -45.51
C PRO A 285 -29.30 19.73 -44.23
N GLU A 286 -28.08 20.20 -44.52
CA GLU A 286 -27.02 20.77 -43.71
C GLU A 286 -27.42 22.09 -43.02
N ALA A 287 -26.65 22.41 -41.96
CA ALA A 287 -26.48 23.69 -41.28
C ALA A 287 -27.54 24.17 -40.28
N ALA A 288 -27.19 24.04 -39.00
CA ALA A 288 -27.35 25.12 -38.04
C ALA A 288 -26.15 25.08 -37.08
N GLU A 289 -25.23 26.01 -37.30
CA GLU A 289 -24.18 26.40 -36.35
C GLU A 289 -24.81 26.73 -35.00
N THR A 290 -24.25 26.17 -33.93
CA THR A 290 -24.50 26.67 -32.58
C THR A 290 -23.28 27.44 -32.11
N PRO A 291 -23.48 28.56 -31.39
CA PRO A 291 -22.45 29.54 -31.17
C PRO A 291 -21.45 29.07 -30.10
N VAL A 292 -20.19 29.36 -30.38
CA VAL A 292 -19.08 29.34 -29.43
C VAL A 292 -19.39 30.35 -28.31
N PRO A 293 -19.45 29.95 -27.03
CA PRO A 293 -19.40 30.92 -25.95
C PRO A 293 -17.95 31.42 -25.81
N GLU A 294 -17.83 32.71 -26.03
CA GLU A 294 -16.74 33.62 -25.65
C GLU A 294 -16.35 33.36 -24.18
N ILE A 295 -15.14 32.88 -23.95
CA ILE A 295 -14.57 32.80 -22.59
C ILE A 295 -13.79 34.09 -22.39
N GLU A 296 -14.29 34.89 -21.46
CA GLU A 296 -13.68 36.12 -20.95
C GLU A 296 -12.28 35.86 -20.43
N GLU A 297 -11.33 36.70 -20.86
CA GLU A 297 -10.03 36.88 -20.23
C GLU A 297 -10.25 37.26 -18.76
N VAL A 298 -9.81 36.41 -17.83
CA VAL A 298 -9.69 36.78 -16.42
C VAL A 298 -8.21 36.98 -16.14
N GLU A 299 -7.91 38.21 -15.74
CA GLU A 299 -6.60 38.72 -15.37
C GLU A 299 -5.92 37.85 -14.31
N GLU A 300 -4.63 37.65 -14.55
CA GLU A 300 -3.63 37.01 -13.72
C GLU A 300 -3.39 37.89 -12.46
N TYR A 301 -3.81 37.40 -11.29
CA TYR A 301 -3.39 37.95 -10.00
C TYR A 301 -2.42 36.96 -9.35
N GLU A 302 -1.15 37.36 -9.25
CA GLU A 302 -0.15 36.73 -8.40
C GLU A 302 -0.50 37.00 -6.92
N GLU A 303 -0.84 35.95 -6.17
CA GLU A 303 -0.80 35.97 -4.71
C GLU A 303 0.29 35.00 -4.23
N GLU A 304 1.34 35.57 -3.64
CA GLU A 304 2.34 34.88 -2.82
C GLU A 304 1.63 34.21 -1.62
N TYR A 305 1.74 32.89 -1.50
CA TYR A 305 1.42 32.16 -0.28
C TYR A 305 2.73 31.78 0.44
N GLU A 306 3.04 32.51 1.52
CA GLU A 306 3.88 32.04 2.61
C GLU A 306 3.03 31.15 3.52
N GLU A 307 3.27 29.83 3.53
CA GLU A 307 2.71 28.94 4.55
C GLU A 307 3.68 28.81 5.74
N GLU A 308 3.42 29.59 6.79
CA GLU A 308 3.90 29.31 8.15
C GLU A 308 3.12 28.11 8.73
N TYR A 309 3.82 26.99 8.96
CA TYR A 309 3.29 25.87 9.74
C TYR A 309 3.45 26.17 11.24
N GLU A 310 2.39 26.67 11.89
CA GLU A 310 2.25 26.58 13.35
C GLU A 310 1.39 25.35 13.71
N GLU A 311 2.00 24.40 14.43
CA GLU A 311 1.31 23.28 15.08
C GLU A 311 0.44 23.78 16.25
N GLN A 312 -0.88 23.61 16.15
CA GLN A 312 -1.77 23.56 17.30
C GLN A 312 -2.72 22.37 17.19
N TYR A 313 -2.44 21.33 17.97
CA TYR A 313 -3.39 20.27 18.26
C TYR A 313 -4.35 20.74 19.37
N GLU A 314 -5.51 21.25 18.97
CA GLU A 314 -6.73 21.14 19.76
C GLU A 314 -7.79 20.46 18.90
N THR A 315 -8.24 19.27 19.30
CA THR A 315 -9.56 18.81 18.86
C THR A 315 -10.25 18.09 19.99
N GLU A 316 -11.42 18.64 20.30
CA GLU A 316 -12.43 18.15 21.22
C GLU A 316 -12.81 16.70 20.91
N VAL A 317 -12.98 15.93 21.99
CA VAL A 317 -13.47 14.56 21.96
C VAL A 317 -14.94 14.56 21.54
N GLN A 318 -15.23 14.06 20.33
CA GLN A 318 -16.54 13.49 20.02
C GLN A 318 -16.41 11.97 19.86
N GLU A 319 -17.08 11.25 20.75
CA GLU A 319 -17.29 9.81 20.68
C GLU A 319 -18.00 9.43 19.38
N THR A 320 -17.29 8.83 18.44
CA THR A 320 -17.91 8.04 17.37
C THR A 320 -17.07 6.79 17.08
N THR A 321 -17.77 5.66 16.95
CA THR A 321 -17.39 4.37 16.36
C THR A 321 -15.90 4.14 16.03
N GLY A 322 -15.27 3.18 16.70
CA GLY A 322 -13.84 2.86 16.57
C GLY A 322 -13.33 2.85 15.13
N SER A 323 -12.15 3.47 14.96
CA SER A 323 -11.46 3.65 13.69
C SER A 323 -11.25 2.33 12.96
N ALA A 324 -11.08 2.36 11.63
CA ALA A 324 -10.69 1.20 10.83
C ALA A 324 -9.45 0.48 11.41
N ALA A 325 -8.54 1.24 12.02
CA ALA A 325 -7.38 0.75 12.76
C ALA A 325 -7.76 -0.02 14.05
N ASP A 326 -8.78 0.43 14.78
CA ASP A 326 -9.31 -0.25 15.96
C ASP A 326 -9.94 -1.60 15.61
N GLN A 327 -10.62 -1.66 14.46
CA GLN A 327 -11.21 -2.89 13.94
C GLN A 327 -10.11 -3.89 13.54
N LEU A 328 -9.06 -3.45 12.84
CA LEU A 328 -7.87 -4.28 12.54
C LEU A 328 -7.18 -4.77 13.81
N ALA A 329 -6.93 -3.87 14.76
CA ALA A 329 -6.30 -4.20 16.03
C ALA A 329 -7.10 -5.21 16.85
N SER A 330 -8.44 -5.12 16.82
CA SER A 330 -9.33 -6.06 17.51
C SER A 330 -9.36 -7.44 16.84
N LEU A 331 -9.41 -7.48 15.50
CA LEU A 331 -9.42 -8.72 14.71
C LEU A 331 -8.12 -9.53 14.86
N VAL A 332 -6.98 -8.84 14.94
CA VAL A 332 -5.67 -9.48 15.19
C VAL A 332 -5.55 -9.91 16.66
N GLY A 333 -6.04 -9.10 17.61
CA GLY A 333 -6.00 -9.39 19.03
C GLY A 333 -6.89 -10.56 19.49
N GLU A 334 -8.06 -10.76 18.88
CA GLU A 334 -9.00 -11.82 19.27
C GLU A 334 -8.51 -13.23 18.94
N LYS A 335 -7.67 -13.40 17.91
CA LYS A 335 -7.12 -14.71 17.53
C LYS A 335 -6.01 -15.24 18.43
N MET A 336 -5.54 -14.46 19.41
CA MET A 336 -4.32 -14.78 20.18
C MET A 336 -4.53 -14.89 21.71
N LYS A 337 -5.73 -15.20 22.20
CA LYS A 337 -5.96 -15.45 23.64
C LYS A 337 -5.28 -16.74 24.12
N GLY A 338 -4.14 -16.60 24.80
CA GLY A 338 -3.55 -17.62 25.69
C GLY A 338 -3.90 -17.35 27.15
N ASP A 339 -4.16 -18.40 27.92
CA ASP A 339 -4.46 -18.36 29.36
C ASP A 339 -3.30 -17.79 30.21
N LYS A 340 -3.66 -17.01 31.25
CA LYS A 340 -2.83 -16.40 32.32
C LYS A 340 -1.52 -15.73 31.87
N LEU A 341 -1.62 -14.41 31.67
CA LEU A 341 -0.50 -13.50 31.44
C LEU A 341 0.55 -13.56 32.57
N GLU A 342 1.84 -13.52 32.21
CA GLU A 342 2.94 -13.52 33.17
C GLU A 342 2.99 -12.22 34.01
N ASP A 343 3.43 -12.27 35.27
CA ASP A 343 3.51 -11.09 36.14
C ASP A 343 4.62 -10.14 35.67
N LEU A 344 4.28 -8.86 35.46
CA LEU A 344 5.22 -7.81 35.06
C LEU A 344 6.40 -7.64 36.02
N ASN A 345 6.24 -7.93 37.31
CA ASN A 345 7.34 -7.88 38.28
C ASN A 345 8.43 -8.93 38.01
N ARG A 346 8.11 -9.98 37.25
CA ARG A 346 9.06 -11.00 36.79
C ARG A 346 9.70 -10.61 35.47
N LEU A 347 8.96 -9.93 34.60
CA LEU A 347 9.43 -9.46 33.30
C LEU A 347 10.35 -8.24 33.39
N ILE A 348 10.11 -7.33 34.34
CA ILE A 348 10.90 -6.11 34.51
C ILE A 348 12.15 -6.39 35.35
N GLY A 349 13.33 -6.34 34.72
CA GLY A 349 14.61 -6.53 35.42
C GLY A 349 14.88 -5.42 36.46
N ARG A 350 15.68 -5.72 37.51
CA ARG A 350 15.98 -4.77 38.59
C ARG A 350 16.57 -3.44 38.10
N TRP A 351 17.36 -3.48 37.03
CA TRP A 351 17.96 -2.28 36.44
C TRP A 351 16.94 -1.45 35.65
N GLN A 352 16.09 -2.12 34.85
CA GLN A 352 14.98 -1.48 34.13
C GLN A 352 14.00 -0.85 35.10
N ARG A 353 13.62 -1.54 36.19
CA ARG A 353 12.76 -1.00 37.26
C ARG A 353 13.32 0.30 37.82
N LYS A 354 14.60 0.33 38.22
CA LYS A 354 15.23 1.56 38.75
C LYS A 354 15.19 2.71 37.73
N ARG A 355 15.39 2.42 36.45
CA ARG A 355 15.36 3.44 35.39
C ARG A 355 13.94 3.93 35.14
N PHE A 356 12.95 3.05 35.02
CA PHE A 356 11.54 3.43 34.87
C PHE A 356 11.06 4.26 36.06
N VAL A 357 11.34 3.81 37.29
CA VAL A 357 11.01 4.58 38.50
C VAL A 357 11.63 5.97 38.46
N LYS A 358 12.89 6.09 38.06
CA LYS A 358 13.59 7.39 37.97
C LYS A 358 13.05 8.29 36.86
N LYS A 359 12.78 7.73 35.67
CA LYS A 359 12.54 8.47 34.43
C LYS A 359 11.05 8.70 34.13
N LEU A 360 10.21 7.70 34.38
CA LEU A 360 8.77 7.75 34.14
C LEU A 360 8.01 8.14 35.42
N PHE A 361 8.40 7.57 36.57
CA PHE A 361 7.68 7.77 37.83
C PHE A 361 8.33 8.82 38.75
N LYS A 362 9.26 9.65 38.25
CA LYS A 362 9.90 10.77 38.99
C LYS A 362 10.45 10.35 40.38
N LYS A 363 11.02 9.14 40.48
CA LYS A 363 11.54 8.47 41.69
C LYS A 363 10.48 8.03 42.71
N GLN A 364 9.21 7.98 42.34
CA GLN A 364 8.13 7.52 43.19
C GLN A 364 7.93 6.01 43.00
N GLU A 365 8.60 5.22 43.84
CA GLU A 365 8.58 3.76 43.75
C GLU A 365 7.18 3.16 44.01
N ASN A 366 6.43 3.75 44.94
CA ASN A 366 5.06 3.31 45.26
C ASN A 366 4.10 3.46 44.06
N GLN A 367 4.21 4.55 43.29
CA GLN A 367 3.38 4.76 42.10
C GLN A 367 3.69 3.76 40.99
N PHE A 368 4.97 3.38 40.84
CA PHE A 368 5.35 2.33 39.91
C PHE A 368 4.73 0.99 40.31
N ASP A 369 4.82 0.62 41.59
CA ASP A 369 4.29 -0.65 42.07
C ASP A 369 2.76 -0.73 41.94
N GLU A 370 2.04 0.35 42.29
CA GLU A 370 0.59 0.45 42.09
C GLU A 370 0.19 0.34 40.61
N PHE A 371 0.93 1.01 39.73
CA PHE A 371 0.65 0.98 38.30
C PHE A 371 0.93 -0.39 37.67
N VAL A 372 2.00 -1.06 38.12
CA VAL A 372 2.30 -2.44 37.70
C VAL A 372 1.23 -3.42 38.18
N VAL A 373 0.70 -3.26 39.40
CA VAL A 373 -0.43 -4.07 39.88
C VAL A 373 -1.66 -3.85 39.01
N LEU A 374 -1.99 -2.59 38.69
CA LEU A 374 -3.12 -2.26 37.81
C LEU A 374 -2.98 -2.88 36.42
N LEU A 375 -1.79 -2.79 35.82
CA LEU A 375 -1.51 -3.42 34.53
C LEU A 375 -1.57 -4.94 34.62
N ASN A 376 -1.12 -5.54 35.73
CA ASN A 376 -1.20 -6.97 35.97
C ASN A 376 -2.64 -7.49 35.99
N ASP A 377 -3.58 -6.72 36.54
CA ASP A 377 -5.00 -7.06 36.61
C ASP A 377 -5.77 -6.80 35.31
N THR A 378 -5.10 -6.23 34.31
CA THR A 378 -5.72 -5.92 33.01
C THR A 378 -5.71 -7.15 32.08
N PRO A 379 -6.87 -7.61 31.57
CA PRO A 379 -6.96 -8.84 30.78
C PRO A 379 -6.63 -8.68 29.29
N SER A 380 -6.51 -7.44 28.78
CA SER A 380 -6.31 -7.19 27.35
C SER A 380 -5.29 -6.09 27.09
N TRP A 381 -4.52 -6.24 26.01
CA TRP A 381 -3.59 -5.21 25.56
C TRP A 381 -4.30 -3.87 25.31
N LYS A 382 -5.52 -3.88 24.75
CA LYS A 382 -6.29 -2.65 24.50
C LYS A 382 -6.45 -1.81 25.77
N GLN A 383 -6.88 -2.45 26.85
CA GLN A 383 -7.05 -1.77 28.13
C GLN A 383 -5.70 -1.35 28.72
N ALA A 384 -4.67 -2.18 28.59
CA ALA A 384 -3.34 -1.87 29.10
C ALA A 384 -2.70 -0.68 28.36
N SER A 385 -2.83 -0.62 27.03
CA SER A 385 -2.35 0.49 26.20
C SER A 385 -3.03 1.79 26.62
N HIS A 386 -4.36 1.81 26.74
CA HIS A 386 -5.08 3.01 27.21
C HIS A 386 -4.65 3.44 28.62
N LEU A 387 -4.38 2.50 29.52
CA LEU A 387 -3.85 2.83 30.85
C LEU A 387 -2.46 3.47 30.80
N ILE A 388 -1.60 2.99 29.91
CA ILE A 388 -0.26 3.54 29.66
C ILE A 388 -0.35 4.93 29.05
N ASP A 389 -1.15 5.10 28.00
CA ASP A 389 -1.34 6.38 27.32
C ASP A 389 -1.89 7.44 28.27
N ASN A 390 -2.93 7.10 29.05
CA ASN A 390 -3.50 7.97 30.06
C ASN A 390 -2.46 8.33 31.14
N PHE A 391 -1.65 7.37 31.57
CA PHE A 391 -0.61 7.61 32.56
C PHE A 391 0.47 8.56 32.02
N PHE A 392 0.95 8.36 30.79
CA PHE A 392 1.93 9.23 30.17
C PHE A 392 1.39 10.65 29.99
N TYR A 393 0.15 10.77 29.51
CA TYR A 393 -0.52 12.06 29.38
C TYR A 393 -0.64 12.78 30.72
N GLN A 394 -1.15 12.11 31.76
CA GLN A 394 -1.30 12.70 33.10
C GLN A 394 0.04 13.12 33.73
N GLN A 395 1.13 12.40 33.41
CA GLN A 395 2.45 12.70 33.95
C GLN A 395 3.25 13.71 33.12
N GLY A 396 2.72 14.14 31.97
CA GLY A 396 3.41 15.00 31.00
C GLY A 396 4.64 14.32 30.40
N LEU A 397 4.57 12.99 30.21
CA LEU A 397 5.65 12.20 29.62
C LEU A 397 5.46 12.12 28.12
N ASN A 398 6.54 12.29 27.36
CA ASN A 398 6.53 12.03 25.93
C ASN A 398 6.40 10.51 25.69
N PRO A 399 5.30 10.01 25.07
CA PRO A 399 5.13 8.59 24.77
C PRO A 399 6.24 8.00 23.90
N TYR A 400 6.92 8.85 23.12
CA TYR A 400 8.01 8.47 22.23
C TYR A 400 9.39 8.48 22.90
N ALA A 401 9.48 8.83 24.19
CA ALA A 401 10.74 8.77 24.92
C ALA A 401 11.24 7.31 25.01
N LYS A 402 12.57 7.12 24.95
CA LYS A 402 13.20 5.80 24.97
C LYS A 402 12.70 4.91 26.11
N GLU A 403 12.60 5.44 27.32
CA GLU A 403 12.12 4.70 28.48
C GLU A 403 10.61 4.43 28.46
N ALA A 404 9.80 5.34 27.89
CA ALA A 404 8.36 5.19 27.78
C ALA A 404 8.02 4.06 26.79
N LEU A 405 8.69 4.06 25.64
CA LEU A 405 8.58 3.01 24.63
C LEU A 405 9.07 1.66 25.17
N GLU A 406 10.22 1.60 25.83
CA GLU A 406 10.71 0.33 26.41
C GLU A 406 9.75 -0.24 27.48
N PHE A 407 9.08 0.63 28.24
CA PHE A 407 8.05 0.20 29.19
C PHE A 407 6.80 -0.33 28.48
N SER A 408 6.30 0.38 27.46
CA SER A 408 5.17 -0.05 26.64
C SER A 408 5.45 -1.38 25.93
N ASP A 409 6.64 -1.55 25.35
CA ASP A 409 7.08 -2.77 24.67
C ASP A 409 7.10 -3.96 25.64
N LEU A 410 7.56 -3.75 26.88
CA LEU A 410 7.60 -4.81 27.88
C LEU A 410 6.19 -5.25 28.27
N VAL A 411 5.26 -4.31 28.44
CA VAL A 411 3.86 -4.60 28.71
C VAL A 411 3.18 -5.25 27.50
N TYR A 412 3.50 -4.84 26.27
CA TYR A 412 3.01 -5.45 25.04
C TYR A 412 3.44 -6.92 24.92
N ASN A 413 4.74 -7.17 25.13
CA ASN A 413 5.34 -8.51 25.07
C ASN A 413 4.71 -9.50 26.06
N ARG A 414 4.13 -9.01 27.15
CA ARG A 414 3.36 -9.84 28.10
C ARG A 414 2.11 -10.45 27.44
N TYR A 415 1.43 -9.71 26.58
CA TYR A 415 0.24 -10.18 25.84
C TYR A 415 0.61 -10.98 24.60
N PHE A 416 1.80 -10.73 24.04
CA PHE A 416 2.28 -11.36 22.81
C PHE A 416 3.68 -11.98 22.99
N PRO A 417 3.85 -12.99 23.87
CA PRO A 417 5.18 -13.52 24.22
C PRO A 417 5.89 -14.25 23.08
N LYS A 418 5.18 -14.62 22.00
CA LYS A 418 5.80 -15.20 20.79
C LYS A 418 6.67 -14.19 20.05
N ASP A 419 6.41 -12.90 20.22
CA ASP A 419 7.20 -11.79 19.66
C ASP A 419 8.60 -11.70 20.31
N ILE A 420 8.76 -12.25 21.52
CA ILE A 420 10.05 -12.29 22.24
C ILE A 420 11.02 -13.31 21.61
N SER A 421 10.51 -14.43 21.08
CA SER A 421 11.35 -15.52 20.56
C SER A 421 12.06 -15.19 19.25
N VAL A 422 11.61 -14.15 18.54
CA VAL A 422 12.27 -13.62 17.33
C VAL A 422 13.30 -12.53 17.70
N ASN A 423 13.13 -11.87 18.84
CA ASN A 423 13.99 -10.77 19.32
C ASN A 423 15.10 -11.18 20.30
N LYS A 424 15.16 -12.47 20.70
CA LYS A 424 16.22 -13.05 21.55
C LYS A 424 17.04 -14.12 20.82
N GLY A 425 17.20 -13.99 19.50
CA GLY A 425 18.23 -14.69 18.76
C GLY A 425 19.57 -14.00 18.96
N ASP A 426 20.45 -14.67 19.71
CA ASP A 426 21.83 -14.30 20.05
C ASP A 426 22.03 -13.34 21.23
N ASP A 427 22.26 -14.00 22.38
CA ASP A 427 22.96 -13.47 23.54
C ASP A 427 24.15 -12.58 23.13
N PHE A 428 24.19 -11.38 23.69
CA PHE A 428 25.42 -10.62 23.93
C PHE A 428 26.41 -11.51 24.71
N ARG A 429 27.31 -12.18 23.99
CA ARG A 429 28.58 -12.68 24.51
C ARG A 429 29.70 -11.80 23.98
N TYR A 430 30.14 -10.85 24.81
CA TYR A 430 31.55 -10.57 25.06
C TYR A 430 31.72 -10.16 26.52
#